data_AF-A0AAW2TEL4-F1
#
_entry.id   AF-A0AAW2TEL4-F1
#
_cell.length_a   1.000
_cell.length_b   1.000
_cell.length_c   1.000
_cell.angle_alpha   90.00
_cell.angle_beta   90.00
_cell.angle_gamma   90.00
#
_symmetry.space_group_name_H-M   'P 1'
#
loop_
_entity.id
_entity.type
_entity.pdbx_description
1 polymer ?
#
loop_
_entity_poly.entity_id
_entity_poly.type
_entity_poly.pdbx_seq_one_letter_code
_entity_poly.pdbx_strand_id
1 'polypeptide(L)'
;MENSGYRVTCLDLKASGLDPTDPNTVLSFDDYNKPLIDFLSSLHDNHQGVPDLSEFGEVKEDTTLAAMLLRPGPVQALTTARFVESEDADDVPRIFIKTMHDNVVKPEQQEAMIKKWPPSDVYVLESDHSPFFSAPFLLFGLLVKAAVVYGC
;
A
#
# COMPACT_ATOMS: atom_id res chain seq x y z
N MET A 1 -11.20 9.49 1.78
CA MET A 1 -11.41 8.73 0.52
C MET A 1 -12.88 8.40 0.35
N GLU A 2 -13.52 7.63 1.24
CA GLU A 2 -14.94 7.26 1.15
C GLU A 2 -15.90 8.47 1.13
N ASN A 3 -15.66 9.46 2.00
CA ASN A 3 -16.43 10.72 1.99
C ASN A 3 -16.33 11.51 0.68
N SER A 4 -15.43 11.13 -0.22
CA SER A 4 -15.25 11.74 -1.54
C SER A 4 -15.75 10.84 -2.67
N GLY A 5 -16.52 9.80 -2.34
CA GLY A 5 -17.18 8.91 -3.31
C GLY A 5 -16.31 7.75 -3.81
N TYR A 6 -15.10 7.57 -3.26
CA TYR A 6 -14.22 6.46 -3.65
C TYR A 6 -14.54 5.20 -2.83
N ARG A 7 -14.60 4.05 -3.50
CA ARG A 7 -14.61 2.74 -2.84
C ARG A 7 -13.19 2.40 -2.39
N VAL A 8 -13.01 2.13 -1.11
CA VAL A 8 -11.71 1.78 -0.52
C VAL A 8 -11.78 0.38 0.04
N THR A 9 -10.69 -0.36 -0.08
CA THR A 9 -10.54 -1.68 0.54
C THR A 9 -9.18 -1.73 1.23
N CYS A 10 -9.18 -1.92 2.54
CA CYS A 10 -7.98 -2.11 3.35
C CYS A 10 -7.76 -3.62 3.54
N LEU A 11 -6.85 -4.21 2.77
CA LEU A 11 -6.58 -5.64 2.84
C LEU A 11 -5.49 -5.94 3.88
N ASP A 12 -5.76 -6.94 4.72
CA ASP A 12 -4.71 -7.58 5.51
C ASP A 12 -3.97 -8.61 4.64
N LEU A 13 -2.66 -8.40 4.44
CA LEU A 13 -1.79 -9.39 3.84
C LEU A 13 -1.55 -10.56 4.82
N LYS A 14 -1.00 -11.67 4.33
CA LYS A 14 -0.75 -12.84 5.19
C LYS A 14 0.18 -12.46 6.35
N ALA A 15 -0.15 -12.92 7.56
CA ALA A 15 0.51 -12.55 8.82
C ALA A 15 0.52 -11.05 9.15
N SER A 16 -0.34 -10.24 8.52
CA SER A 16 -0.51 -8.80 8.79
C SER A 16 -1.89 -8.52 9.41
N GLY A 17 -2.00 -7.42 10.16
CA GLY A 17 -3.27 -6.99 10.77
C GLY A 17 -3.89 -8.09 11.64
N LEU A 18 -5.15 -8.43 11.33
CA LEU A 18 -5.94 -9.44 12.04
C LEU A 18 -5.66 -10.87 11.57
N ASP A 19 -4.82 -11.07 10.56
CA ASP A 19 -4.47 -12.41 10.08
C ASP A 19 -3.75 -13.21 11.19
N PRO A 20 -4.26 -14.38 11.60
CA PRO A 20 -3.71 -15.11 12.74
C PRO A 20 -2.40 -15.84 12.43
N THR A 21 -1.90 -15.80 11.19
CA THR A 21 -0.67 -16.51 10.79
C THR A 21 0.54 -15.93 11.53
N ASP A 22 1.46 -16.80 11.93
CA ASP A 22 2.76 -16.40 12.49
C ASP A 22 3.65 -15.83 11.37
N PRO A 23 4.12 -14.58 11.46
CA PRO A 23 4.97 -13.96 10.43
C PRO A 23 6.28 -14.72 10.17
N ASN A 24 6.78 -15.53 11.12
CA ASN A 24 7.98 -16.34 10.92
C ASN A 24 7.75 -17.56 10.02
N THR A 25 6.49 -17.90 9.75
CA THR A 25 6.11 -19.02 8.89
C THR A 25 5.91 -18.61 7.43
N VAL A 26 5.85 -17.31 7.15
CA VAL A 26 5.69 -16.76 5.80
C VAL A 26 7.07 -16.56 5.18
N LEU A 27 7.47 -17.50 4.32
CA LEU A 27 8.85 -17.58 3.80
C LEU A 27 9.02 -17.02 2.39
N SER A 28 7.92 -16.87 1.64
CA SER A 28 7.94 -16.37 0.26
C SER A 28 7.11 -15.12 0.09
N PHE A 29 7.57 -14.26 -0.81
CA PHE A 29 6.88 -13.03 -1.18
C PHE A 29 5.50 -13.31 -1.80
N ASP A 30 5.37 -14.38 -2.58
CA ASP A 30 4.09 -14.78 -3.18
C ASP A 30 3.08 -15.22 -2.13
N ASP A 31 3.52 -15.96 -1.10
CA ASP A 31 2.64 -16.39 -0.01
C ASP A 31 2.22 -15.20 0.88
N TYR A 32 3.10 -14.23 1.06
CA TYR A 32 2.78 -12.97 1.72
C TYR A 32 1.71 -12.16 0.97
N ASN A 33 1.87 -12.01 -0.35
CA ASN A 33 0.99 -11.21 -1.20
C ASN A 33 -0.24 -11.95 -1.73
N LYS A 34 -0.43 -13.23 -1.38
CA LYS A 34 -1.56 -14.03 -1.87
C LYS A 34 -2.92 -13.35 -1.70
N PRO A 35 -3.27 -12.74 -0.55
CA PRO A 35 -4.56 -12.05 -0.41
C PRO A 35 -4.77 -10.92 -1.43
N LEU A 36 -3.71 -10.18 -1.77
CA LEU A 36 -3.76 -9.12 -2.77
C LEU A 36 -3.95 -9.69 -4.19
N ILE A 37 -3.21 -10.74 -4.54
CA ILE A 37 -3.30 -11.38 -5.86
C ILE A 37 -4.70 -11.96 -6.07
N ASP A 38 -5.22 -12.70 -5.08
CA ASP A 38 -6.56 -13.29 -5.13
C ASP A 38 -7.63 -12.19 -5.28
N PHE A 39 -7.49 -11.08 -4.56
CA PHE A 39 -8.39 -9.92 -4.68
C PHE A 39 -8.36 -9.32 -6.10
N LEU A 40 -7.18 -9.04 -6.65
CA LEU A 40 -7.06 -8.48 -8.01
C LEU A 40 -7.64 -9.45 -9.07
N SER A 41 -7.39 -10.75 -8.96
CA SER A 41 -8.00 -11.75 -9.86
C SER A 41 -9.54 -11.72 -9.78
N SER A 42 -10.11 -11.59 -8.57
CA SER A 42 -11.57 -11.50 -8.40
C SER A 42 -12.21 -10.26 -9.03
N LEU A 43 -11.43 -9.20 -9.25
CA LEU A 43 -11.89 -7.99 -9.94
C LEU A 43 -11.92 -8.16 -11.45
N HIS A 44 -10.99 -8.97 -12.01
CA HIS A 44 -10.94 -9.27 -13.45
C HIS A 44 -12.02 -10.28 -13.87
N ASP A 45 -12.43 -11.17 -12.96
CA ASP A 45 -13.38 -12.25 -13.25
C ASP A 45 -14.87 -11.87 -13.15
N ASN A 46 -15.19 -10.64 -12.70
CA ASN A 46 -16.58 -10.26 -12.43
C ASN A 46 -17.19 -9.27 -13.43
N HIS A 47 -17.87 -9.85 -14.43
CA HIS A 47 -19.28 -9.53 -14.60
C HIS A 47 -20.00 -9.87 -13.29
N GLN A 48 -20.28 -8.84 -12.48
CA GLN A 48 -21.28 -8.83 -11.42
C GLN A 48 -21.02 -9.70 -10.17
N GLY A 49 -20.58 -9.04 -9.10
CA GLY A 49 -20.64 -9.58 -7.73
C GLY A 49 -19.37 -9.37 -6.93
N VAL A 50 -18.92 -8.12 -6.75
CA VAL A 50 -17.95 -7.83 -5.69
C VAL A 50 -18.70 -8.02 -4.36
N PRO A 51 -18.26 -8.92 -3.46
CA PRO A 51 -18.88 -9.04 -2.15
C PRO A 51 -18.79 -7.70 -1.42
N ASP A 52 -19.89 -7.32 -0.78
CA ASP A 52 -19.95 -6.17 0.11
C ASP A 52 -19.04 -6.47 1.32
N LEU A 53 -17.81 -5.97 1.29
CA LEU A 53 -16.79 -6.17 2.32
C LEU A 53 -16.98 -5.23 3.53
N SER A 54 -18.19 -4.69 3.74
CA SER A 54 -18.55 -3.92 4.93
C SER A 54 -18.51 -4.72 6.25
N GLU A 55 -18.18 -6.02 6.21
CA GLU A 55 -17.91 -6.83 7.41
C GLU A 55 -16.51 -6.60 8.03
N PHE A 56 -15.62 -5.83 7.39
CA PHE A 56 -14.37 -5.38 8.02
C PHE A 56 -14.61 -4.00 8.63
N GLY A 57 -14.90 -4.00 9.94
CA GLY A 57 -15.43 -2.87 10.69
C GLY A 57 -14.70 -1.54 10.50
N GLU A 58 -15.46 -0.44 10.61
CA GLU A 58 -14.95 0.92 10.68
C GLU A 58 -13.86 1.03 11.77
N VAL A 59 -12.60 1.20 11.36
CA VAL A 59 -11.53 1.59 12.28
C VAL A 59 -11.54 3.12 12.39
N LYS A 60 -12.53 3.64 13.12
CA LYS A 60 -12.40 4.94 13.77
C LYS A 60 -11.97 4.68 15.20
N GLU A 61 -10.66 4.61 15.45
CA GLU A 61 -10.06 5.14 16.70
C GLU A 61 -8.52 5.03 16.75
N ASP A 62 -7.96 6.17 17.19
CA ASP A 62 -6.63 6.52 17.69
C ASP A 62 -5.36 5.82 17.18
N THR A 63 -4.50 6.65 16.60
CA THR A 63 -3.09 6.40 16.21
C THR A 63 -2.28 5.67 17.29
N THR A 64 -2.56 5.93 18.56
CA THR A 64 -1.95 5.25 19.72
C THR A 64 -2.29 3.76 19.75
N LEU A 65 -3.55 3.39 19.51
CA LEU A 65 -3.97 2.00 19.51
C LEU A 65 -3.38 1.24 18.32
N ALA A 66 -3.36 1.86 17.14
CA ALA A 66 -2.75 1.27 15.95
C ALA A 66 -1.24 1.00 16.15
N ALA A 67 -0.52 1.92 16.80
CA ALA A 67 0.89 1.72 17.13
C ALA A 67 1.10 0.58 18.16
N MET A 68 0.18 0.41 19.12
CA MET A 68 0.23 -0.68 20.10
C MET A 68 -0.08 -2.06 19.49
N LEU A 69 -0.78 -2.10 18.36
CA LEU A 69 -1.12 -3.34 17.64
C LEU A 69 -0.09 -3.72 16.57
N LEU A 70 1.03 -2.99 16.45
CA LEU A 70 2.09 -3.30 15.49
C LEU A 70 2.71 -4.66 15.80
N ARG A 71 2.49 -5.61 14.88
CA ARG A 71 3.14 -6.92 14.89
C ARG A 71 4.42 -6.88 14.04
N PRO A 72 5.44 -7.69 14.37
CA PRO A 72 6.60 -7.85 13.51
C PRO A 72 6.17 -8.29 12.09
N GLY A 73 6.65 -7.57 11.08
CA GLY A 73 6.39 -7.93 9.68
C GLY A 73 7.15 -9.20 9.26
N PRO A 74 6.71 -9.89 8.19
CA PRO A 74 7.37 -11.09 7.69
C PRO A 74 8.66 -10.75 6.92
N VAL A 75 9.72 -10.45 7.67
CA VAL A 75 11.02 -10.01 7.13
C VAL A 75 11.58 -11.00 6.12
N GLN A 76 11.43 -12.31 6.36
CA GLN A 76 11.98 -13.33 5.47
C GLN A 76 11.35 -13.26 4.07
N ALA A 77 10.03 -13.16 3.98
CA ALA A 77 9.32 -13.01 2.70
C ALA A 77 9.76 -11.75 1.94
N LEU A 78 10.00 -10.63 2.63
CA LEU A 78 10.48 -9.39 2.00
C LEU A 78 11.91 -9.52 1.48
N THR A 79 12.80 -10.20 2.22
CA THR A 79 14.19 -10.38 1.81
C THR A 79 14.38 -11.37 0.65
N THR A 80 13.44 -12.31 0.47
CA THR A 80 13.49 -13.32 -0.59
C THR A 80 12.74 -12.92 -1.85
N ALA A 81 12.12 -11.73 -1.87
CA ALA A 81 11.37 -11.23 -3.01
C ALA A 81 12.23 -11.18 -4.28
N ARG A 82 11.73 -11.78 -5.36
CA ARG A 82 12.33 -11.75 -6.69
C ARG A 82 11.31 -11.18 -7.65
N PHE A 83 11.69 -10.11 -8.34
CA PHE A 83 10.87 -9.48 -9.35
C PHE A 83 11.41 -9.87 -10.73
N VAL A 84 10.53 -10.38 -11.59
CA VAL A 84 10.85 -10.61 -12.99
C VAL A 84 10.54 -9.31 -13.72
N GLU A 85 11.50 -8.79 -14.49
CA GLU A 85 11.25 -7.65 -15.36
C GLU A 85 10.25 -8.11 -16.44
N SER A 86 9.09 -7.43 -16.51
CA SER A 86 8.08 -7.67 -17.54
C SER A 86 7.86 -6.38 -18.32
N GLU A 87 7.77 -6.48 -19.64
CA GLU A 87 7.55 -5.33 -20.53
C GLU A 87 6.24 -4.58 -20.17
N ASP A 88 5.21 -5.32 -19.74
CA ASP A 88 3.91 -4.77 -19.35
C ASP A 88 3.93 -3.96 -18.03
N ALA A 89 4.98 -4.07 -17.22
CA ALA A 89 5.07 -3.35 -15.94
C ALA A 89 5.28 -1.84 -16.15
N ASP A 90 5.84 -1.46 -17.28
CA ASP A 90 6.09 -0.05 -17.61
C ASP A 90 4.84 0.67 -18.13
N ASP A 91 3.82 -0.06 -18.58
CA ASP A 91 2.56 0.49 -19.10
C ASP A 91 1.67 1.08 -18.00
N VAL A 92 1.85 0.65 -16.74
CA VAL A 92 1.07 1.17 -15.62
C VAL A 92 1.65 2.52 -15.19
N PRO A 93 0.87 3.62 -15.19
CA PRO A 93 1.34 4.92 -14.73
C PRO A 93 1.69 4.86 -13.24
N ARG A 94 2.88 5.35 -12.91
CA ARG A 94 3.41 5.34 -11.54
C ARG A 94 3.50 6.76 -11.01
N ILE A 95 3.12 6.94 -9.76
CA ILE A 95 3.41 8.16 -9.01
C ILE A 95 4.32 7.82 -7.83
N PHE A 96 5.14 8.75 -7.42
CA PHE A 96 5.95 8.62 -6.21
C PHE A 96 5.62 9.74 -5.23
N ILE A 97 5.35 9.42 -3.96
CA ILE A 97 5.11 10.42 -2.91
C ILE A 97 6.32 10.40 -1.97
N LYS A 98 7.14 11.46 -2.03
CA LYS A 98 8.35 11.63 -1.22
C LYS A 98 8.01 12.14 0.17
N THR A 99 8.52 11.48 1.21
CA THR A 99 8.34 11.86 2.62
C THR A 99 9.61 12.56 3.13
N MET A 100 9.49 13.81 3.56
CA MET A 100 10.64 14.67 3.88
C MET A 100 11.34 14.36 5.21
N HIS A 101 10.65 13.69 6.14
CA HIS A 101 11.15 13.37 7.47
C HIS A 101 11.24 11.85 7.71
N ASP A 102 11.47 11.10 6.64
CA ASP A 102 11.56 9.65 6.68
C ASP A 102 12.89 9.17 7.27
N ASN A 103 12.81 8.46 8.40
CA ASN A 103 13.96 7.88 9.08
C ASN A 103 14.22 6.42 8.70
N VAL A 104 13.34 5.79 7.91
CA VAL A 104 13.43 4.41 7.46
C VAL A 104 14.02 4.35 6.05
N VAL A 105 13.47 5.14 5.13
CA VAL A 105 13.96 5.30 3.74
C VAL A 105 14.47 6.72 3.58
N LYS A 106 15.79 6.88 3.65
CA LYS A 106 16.43 8.20 3.65
C LYS A 106 16.17 8.96 2.34
N PRO A 107 16.22 10.31 2.35
CA PRO A 107 16.02 11.11 1.14
C PRO A 107 16.89 10.66 -0.03
N GLU A 108 18.15 10.33 0.19
CA GLU A 108 19.06 9.87 -0.87
C GLU A 108 18.63 8.53 -1.47
N GLN A 109 18.03 7.65 -0.66
CA GLN A 109 17.50 6.36 -1.12
C GLN A 109 16.22 6.57 -1.94
N GLN A 110 15.34 7.49 -1.53
CA GLN A 110 14.15 7.85 -2.31
C GLN A 110 14.54 8.43 -3.68
N GLU A 111 15.52 9.34 -3.74
CA GLU A 111 16.04 9.88 -5.00
C GLU A 111 16.68 8.78 -5.88
N ALA A 112 17.39 7.82 -5.27
CA ALA A 112 17.94 6.68 -6.00
C ALA A 112 16.84 5.77 -6.59
N MET A 113 15.73 5.57 -5.87
CA MET A 113 14.57 4.81 -6.36
C MET A 113 13.92 5.51 -7.55
N ILE A 114 13.66 6.83 -7.43
CA ILE A 114 13.10 7.65 -8.51
C ILE A 114 13.99 7.61 -9.75
N LYS A 115 15.31 7.71 -9.56
CA LYS A 115 16.27 7.64 -10.67
C LYS A 115 16.31 6.26 -11.33
N LYS A 116 16.23 5.20 -10.53
CA LYS A 116 16.30 3.82 -11.02
C LYS A 116 15.06 3.44 -11.84
N TRP A 117 13.88 3.87 -11.43
CA TRP A 117 12.63 3.63 -12.15
C TRP A 117 11.75 4.89 -12.14
N PRO A 118 11.91 5.76 -13.16
CA PRO A 118 11.22 7.04 -13.22
C PRO A 118 9.69 6.89 -13.17
N PRO A 119 9.00 7.57 -12.24
CA PRO A 119 7.55 7.68 -12.22
C PRO A 119 7.06 8.80 -13.16
N SER A 120 5.77 8.79 -13.46
CA SER A 120 5.09 9.84 -14.22
C SER A 120 5.02 11.16 -13.44
N ASP A 121 4.75 11.08 -12.14
CA ASP A 121 4.73 12.24 -11.24
C ASP A 121 5.46 11.95 -9.93
N VAL A 122 6.08 13.00 -9.37
CA VAL A 122 6.64 12.98 -8.02
C VAL A 122 5.95 14.07 -7.20
N TYR A 123 5.33 13.66 -6.10
CA TYR A 123 4.78 14.55 -5.08
C TYR A 123 5.71 14.60 -3.88
N VAL A 124 5.75 15.73 -3.18
CA VAL A 124 6.51 15.89 -1.94
C VAL A 124 5.54 16.16 -0.80
N LEU A 125 5.77 15.48 0.32
CA LEU A 125 4.95 15.52 1.49
C LEU A 125 5.82 15.77 2.73
N GLU A 126 5.51 16.82 3.47
CA GLU A 126 6.11 17.13 4.77
C GLU A 126 5.58 16.15 5.82
N SER A 127 6.22 14.98 5.91
CA SER A 127 5.76 13.83 6.70
C SER A 127 6.92 12.89 7.03
N ASP A 128 6.73 12.09 8.08
CA ASP A 128 7.57 10.93 8.38
C ASP A 128 7.25 9.73 7.46
N HIS A 129 7.83 8.56 7.78
CA HIS A 129 7.64 7.30 7.04
C HIS A 129 6.19 6.81 6.99
N SER A 130 5.31 7.31 7.87
CA SER A 130 3.91 6.88 7.99
C SER A 130 2.97 8.06 7.74
N PRO A 131 2.90 8.59 6.50
CA PRO A 131 2.06 9.75 6.16
C PRO A 131 0.56 9.53 6.40
N PHE A 132 0.13 8.27 6.43
CA PHE A 132 -1.23 7.89 6.80
C PHE A 132 -1.54 8.17 8.28
N PHE A 133 -0.54 8.32 9.14
CA PHE A 133 -0.69 8.76 10.53
C PHE A 133 -0.28 10.22 10.74
N SER A 134 0.88 10.63 10.23
CA SER A 134 1.46 11.94 10.52
C SER A 134 0.88 13.08 9.65
N ALA A 135 0.44 12.77 8.42
CA ALA A 135 -0.11 13.76 7.49
C ALA A 135 -1.34 13.24 6.69
N PRO A 136 -2.37 12.65 7.33
CA PRO A 136 -3.44 11.92 6.64
C PRO A 136 -4.25 12.77 5.66
N PHE A 137 -4.51 14.05 6.00
CA PHE A 137 -5.28 14.94 5.13
C PHE A 137 -4.51 15.40 3.90
N LEU A 138 -3.21 15.62 4.04
CA LEU A 138 -2.34 15.99 2.92
C LEU A 138 -2.13 14.80 1.99
N LEU A 139 -1.88 13.61 2.56
CA LEU A 139 -1.82 12.36 1.79
C LEU A 139 -3.13 12.12 1.04
N PHE A 140 -4.27 12.27 1.69
CA PHE A 140 -5.58 12.16 1.06
C PHE A 140 -5.74 13.11 -0.14
N GLY A 141 -5.36 14.38 0.00
CA GLY A 141 -5.43 15.35 -1.10
C GLY A 141 -4.58 14.94 -2.31
N LEU A 142 -3.39 14.38 -2.07
CA LEU A 142 -2.51 13.87 -3.13
C LEU A 142 -3.11 12.63 -3.82
N LEU A 143 -3.69 11.71 -3.06
CA LEU A 143 -4.33 10.50 -3.60
C LEU A 143 -5.54 10.84 -4.48
N VAL A 144 -6.41 11.77 -4.04
CA VAL A 144 -7.54 12.23 -4.86
C VAL A 144 -7.06 12.93 -6.12
N LYS A 145 -6.05 13.79 -6.01
CA LYS A 145 -5.46 14.46 -7.18
C LYS A 145 -4.95 13.43 -8.18
N ALA A 146 -4.21 12.42 -7.74
CA ALA A 146 -3.72 11.36 -8.60
C ALA A 146 -4.86 10.56 -9.25
N ALA A 147 -5.86 10.15 -8.48
CA ALA A 147 -7.02 9.42 -9.01
C ALA A 147 -7.74 10.20 -10.12
N VAL A 148 -7.90 11.52 -9.95
CA VAL A 148 -8.50 12.39 -10.98
C VAL A 148 -7.62 12.49 -12.24
N VAL A 149 -6.29 12.59 -12.08
CA VAL A 149 -5.36 12.73 -13.22
C VAL A 149 -5.28 11.44 -14.04
N TYR A 150 -5.26 10.28 -13.37
CA TYR A 150 -5.04 8.98 -14.01
C TYR A 150 -6.33 8.18 -14.27
N GLY A 151 -7.49 8.72 -13.90
CA GLY A 151 -8.80 8.16 -14.26
C GLY A 151 -9.13 6.85 -13.55
N CYS A 152 -8.76 6.71 -12.28
CA CYS A 152 -9.06 5.55 -11.44
C CYS A 152 -10.32 5.75 -10.60
#